data_AF-A0A1Y3EET0-F1
#
_entry.id   AF-A0A1Y3EET0-F1
#
_cell.length_a   1.000
_cell.length_b   1.000
_cell.length_c   1.000
_cell.angle_alpha   90.00
_cell.angle_beta   90.00
_cell.angle_gamma   90.00
#
_symmetry.space_group_name_H-M   'P 1'
#
loop_
_entity.id
_entity.type
_entity.pdbx_description
1 polymer ?
#
loop_
_entity_poly.entity_id
_entity_poly.type
_entity_poly.pdbx_seq_one_letter_code
_entity_poly.pdbx_strand_id
1 'polypeptide(L)'
;LFLELCKCPLDSTYCAYNDASFSTTTKVDIIENLRNISPSALLESSTPYSDLTGKKHVEGEKIRRPLNSFMVWSHHRRLKSQMQASQNHSQLSKVLGDAWNTLDPRKKECYKQIAFWLHVMHVWEFPDYKYCPQKKEKNQD
;
A
#
# COMPACT_ATOMS: atom_id res chain seq x y z
N LEU A 1 -13.40 -10.93 -8.71
CA LEU A 1 -12.79 -9.64 -9.09
C LEU A 1 -11.50 -9.35 -8.32
N PHE A 2 -11.49 -9.42 -6.98
CA PHE A 2 -10.28 -9.21 -6.16
C PHE A 2 -9.20 -10.29 -6.32
N LEU A 3 -9.63 -11.53 -6.56
CA LEU A 3 -8.76 -12.71 -6.73
C LEU A 3 -7.90 -12.67 -8.00
N GLU A 4 -8.09 -11.70 -8.89
CA GLU A 4 -7.30 -11.54 -10.12
C GLU A 4 -6.23 -10.46 -10.03
N LEU A 5 -6.18 -9.73 -8.90
CA LEU A 5 -5.13 -8.76 -8.65
C LEU A 5 -3.81 -9.50 -8.68
N CYS A 6 -3.03 -9.23 -9.74
CA CYS A 6 -1.72 -9.84 -9.96
C CYS A 6 -1.68 -11.29 -10.43
N LYS A 7 -2.76 -11.81 -11.01
CA LYS A 7 -2.67 -13.06 -11.75
C LYS A 7 -1.71 -12.90 -12.91
N CYS A 8 -0.65 -13.70 -12.88
CA CYS A 8 0.23 -13.86 -14.03
C CYS A 8 -0.48 -14.75 -15.06
N PRO A 9 -0.30 -14.49 -16.37
CA PRO A 9 -0.75 -15.41 -17.40
C PRO A 9 -0.14 -16.80 -17.14
N LEU A 10 -0.98 -17.81 -17.32
CA LEU A 10 -0.91 -19.21 -16.86
C LEU A 10 0.36 -20.03 -17.15
N ASP A 11 1.49 -19.44 -17.53
CA ASP A 11 2.75 -20.19 -17.72
C ASP A 11 4.03 -19.34 -17.56
N SER A 12 3.99 -18.30 -16.72
CA SER A 12 5.15 -17.44 -16.50
C SER A 12 5.77 -17.69 -15.14
N THR A 13 6.98 -18.25 -15.14
CA THR A 13 7.92 -18.32 -14.00
C THR A 13 8.25 -16.95 -13.38
N TYR A 14 7.73 -15.86 -13.94
CA TYR A 14 7.88 -14.50 -13.46
C TYR A 14 6.59 -13.99 -12.84
N CYS A 15 6.19 -14.57 -11.71
CA CYS A 15 5.21 -13.93 -10.85
C CYS A 15 5.89 -12.83 -10.05
N ALA A 16 5.35 -11.61 -10.13
CA ALA A 16 5.80 -10.45 -9.37
C ALA A 16 5.94 -10.73 -7.86
N TYR A 17 5.21 -11.74 -7.37
CA TYR A 17 5.00 -12.05 -5.96
C TYR A 17 5.40 -13.49 -5.54
N ASN A 18 5.81 -14.39 -6.43
CA ASN A 18 6.37 -15.71 -6.03
C ASN A 18 7.85 -15.62 -5.67
N ASP A 19 8.25 -14.57 -4.98
CA ASP A 19 9.57 -14.53 -4.37
C ASP A 19 9.45 -15.37 -3.09
N ALA A 20 9.67 -16.68 -3.21
CA ALA A 20 9.40 -17.77 -2.24
C ALA A 20 10.18 -17.68 -0.91
N SER A 21 10.60 -16.48 -0.54
CA SER A 21 11.34 -16.17 0.66
C SER A 21 10.63 -15.03 1.38
N PHE A 22 9.59 -15.34 2.18
CA PHE A 22 9.57 -14.80 3.53
C PHE A 22 8.60 -15.48 4.52
N SER A 23 9.06 -15.43 5.76
CA SER A 23 8.50 -15.91 7.02
C SER A 23 7.73 -14.78 7.74
N THR A 24 6.73 -15.19 8.52
CA THR A 24 5.90 -14.41 9.45
C THR A 24 6.63 -13.21 10.10
N THR A 25 6.29 -11.99 9.70
CA THR A 25 6.63 -10.77 10.46
C THR A 25 5.34 -10.13 11.00
N THR A 26 5.40 -9.67 12.25
CA THR A 26 4.32 -9.06 13.07
C THR A 26 3.75 -7.72 12.55
N LYS A 27 4.06 -7.32 11.31
CA LYS A 27 3.58 -6.06 10.72
C LYS A 27 2.59 -6.37 9.61
N VAL A 28 1.42 -5.72 9.66
CA VAL A 28 0.33 -5.86 8.69
C VAL A 28 0.85 -5.54 7.28
N ASP A 29 0.91 -6.56 6.42
CA ASP A 29 1.17 -6.39 5.00
C ASP A 29 -0.17 -6.26 4.27
N ILE A 30 -0.40 -5.08 3.70
CA ILE A 30 -1.60 -4.75 2.93
C ILE A 30 -1.86 -5.80 1.86
N ILE A 31 -0.81 -6.32 1.23
CA ILE A 31 -0.93 -7.28 0.13
C ILE A 31 -1.41 -8.65 0.65
N GLU A 32 -0.93 -9.07 1.81
CA GLU A 32 -1.39 -10.30 2.47
C GLU A 32 -2.83 -10.15 2.96
N ASN A 33 -3.20 -8.99 3.53
CA ASN A 33 -4.58 -8.73 3.93
C ASN A 33 -5.54 -8.79 2.73
N LEU A 34 -5.16 -8.21 1.59
CA LEU A 34 -5.95 -8.28 0.36
C LEU A 34 -6.15 -9.72 -0.14
N ARG A 35 -5.19 -10.62 0.11
CA ARG A 35 -5.30 -12.04 -0.25
C ARG A 35 -6.21 -12.81 0.70
N ASN A 36 -6.11 -12.51 2.00
CA ASN A 36 -6.75 -13.30 3.04
C ASN A 36 -8.20 -12.88 3.31
N ILE A 37 -8.57 -11.63 3.00
CA ILE A 37 -9.92 -11.14 3.23
C ILE A 37 -10.80 -11.40 2.00
N SER A 38 -11.97 -12.01 2.23
CA SER A 38 -12.98 -12.21 1.20
C SER A 38 -13.48 -10.87 0.66
N PRO A 39 -13.69 -10.72 -0.67
CA PRO A 39 -14.23 -9.48 -1.23
C PRO A 39 -15.54 -9.06 -0.58
N SER A 40 -16.45 -9.99 -0.29
CA SER A 40 -17.72 -9.68 0.38
C SER A 40 -17.51 -9.16 1.80
N ALA A 41 -16.55 -9.72 2.53
CA ALA A 41 -16.24 -9.29 3.90
C ALA A 41 -15.69 -7.85 3.94
N LEU A 42 -14.98 -7.40 2.90
CA LEU A 42 -14.59 -6.00 2.78
C LEU A 42 -15.78 -5.08 2.49
N LEU A 43 -16.72 -5.51 1.64
CA LEU A 43 -17.91 -4.71 1.33
C LEU A 43 -18.86 -4.60 2.53
N GLU A 44 -18.86 -5.59 3.41
CA GLU A 44 -19.68 -5.64 4.63
C GLU A 44 -18.99 -4.97 5.84
N SER A 45 -17.68 -4.69 5.75
CA SER A 45 -16.96 -4.03 6.84
C SER A 45 -17.36 -2.55 6.97
N SER A 46 -17.53 -2.10 8.21
CA SER A 46 -17.73 -0.69 8.56
C SER A 46 -16.46 0.15 8.36
N THR A 47 -15.28 -0.48 8.33
CA THR A 47 -13.97 0.18 8.25
C THR A 47 -13.02 -0.51 7.25
N PRO A 48 -13.42 -0.64 5.97
CA PRO A 48 -12.75 -1.52 5.01
C PRO A 48 -11.32 -1.09 4.67
N TYR A 49 -11.02 0.20 4.68
CA TYR A 49 -9.67 0.70 4.41
C TYR A 49 -8.75 0.56 5.63
N SER A 50 -9.26 0.85 6.82
CA SER A 50 -8.55 0.65 8.08
C SER A 50 -8.19 -0.82 8.30
N ASP A 51 -9.09 -1.74 7.97
CA ASP A 51 -8.85 -3.19 8.07
C ASP A 51 -7.75 -3.65 7.11
N LEU A 52 -7.79 -3.17 5.86
CA LEU A 52 -6.74 -3.49 4.87
C LEU A 52 -5.38 -2.92 5.25
N THR A 53 -5.35 -1.70 5.79
CA THR A 53 -4.10 -1.02 6.12
C THR A 53 -3.58 -1.29 7.52
N GLY A 54 -4.38 -1.96 8.37
CA GLY A 54 -4.10 -2.14 9.79
C GLY A 54 -4.02 -0.82 10.58
N LYS A 55 -4.52 0.28 10.01
CA LYS A 55 -4.42 1.63 10.57
C LYS A 55 -5.81 2.16 10.86
N LYS A 56 -6.33 1.82 12.04
CA LYS A 56 -7.60 2.35 12.53
C LYS A 56 -7.53 3.87 12.62
N HIS A 57 -8.54 4.54 12.08
CA HIS A 57 -8.75 5.95 12.30
C HIS A 57 -9.24 6.17 13.74
N VAL A 58 -8.67 7.16 14.41
CA VAL A 58 -9.11 7.60 15.73
C VAL A 58 -9.91 8.89 15.54
N GLU A 59 -11.08 8.96 16.15
CA GLU A 59 -11.93 10.15 16.08
C GLU A 59 -11.15 11.40 16.54
N GLY A 60 -11.21 12.47 15.75
CA GLY A 60 -10.42 13.69 15.96
C GLY A 60 -9.03 13.69 15.29
N GLU A 61 -8.51 12.55 14.83
CA GLU A 61 -7.30 12.52 14.01
C GLU A 61 -7.58 12.90 12.55
N LYS A 62 -6.59 13.52 11.91
CA LYS A 62 -6.64 13.80 10.47
C LYS A 62 -6.62 12.48 9.68
N ILE A 63 -7.64 12.30 8.84
CA ILE A 63 -7.72 11.18 7.89
C ILE A 63 -6.49 11.19 6.97
N ARG A 64 -5.78 10.06 6.93
CA ARG A 64 -4.56 9.89 6.14
C ARG A 64 -4.92 9.60 4.69
N ARG A 65 -4.11 10.13 3.76
CA ARG A 65 -4.30 9.87 2.32
C ARG A 65 -4.24 8.37 2.01
N PRO A 66 -5.03 7.88 1.04
CA PRO A 66 -4.84 6.53 0.52
C PRO A 66 -3.46 6.39 -0.13
N LEU A 67 -2.88 5.20 -0.01
CA LEU A 67 -1.56 4.90 -0.57
C LEU A 67 -1.65 4.80 -2.10
N ASN A 68 -0.81 5.55 -2.80
CA ASN A 68 -0.62 5.37 -4.24
C ASN A 68 0.22 4.11 -4.54
N SER A 69 0.34 3.74 -5.83
CA SER A 69 1.04 2.52 -6.25
C SER A 69 2.48 2.43 -5.75
N PHE A 70 3.25 3.51 -5.87
CA PHE A 70 4.61 3.59 -5.33
C PHE A 70 4.62 3.39 -3.81
N MET A 71 3.72 4.04 -3.08
CA MET A 71 3.66 3.94 -1.62
C MET A 71 3.30 2.53 -1.14
N VAL A 72 2.42 1.82 -1.85
CA VAL A 72 2.11 0.40 -1.61
C VAL A 72 3.35 -0.46 -1.81
N TRP A 73 4.00 -0.36 -2.98
CA TRP A 73 5.21 -1.11 -3.28
C TRP A 73 6.34 -0.80 -2.29
N SER A 74 6.54 0.46 -1.97
CA SER A 74 7.56 0.96 -1.06
C SER A 74 7.34 0.46 0.37
N HIS A 75 6.08 0.39 0.82
CA HIS A 75 5.72 -0.21 2.10
C HIS A 75 6.06 -1.70 2.14
N HIS A 76 5.60 -2.46 1.14
CA HIS A 76 5.90 -3.88 0.99
C HIS A 76 7.42 -4.15 0.94
N ARG A 77 8.18 -3.37 0.16
CA ARG A 77 9.64 -3.51 0.05
C ARG A 77 10.36 -3.24 1.37
N ARG A 78 9.94 -2.20 2.11
CA ARG A 78 10.52 -1.87 3.43
C ARG A 78 10.23 -2.94 4.48
N LEU A 79 9.04 -3.56 4.43
CA LEU A 79 8.73 -4.71 5.29
C LEU A 79 9.65 -5.88 4.98
N LYS A 80 9.80 -6.24 3.69
CA LYS A 80 10.64 -7.35 3.24
C LYS A 80 12.11 -7.19 3.62
N SER A 81 12.67 -5.99 3.50
CA SER A 81 14.11 -5.78 3.66
C SER A 81 14.52 -5.34 5.07
N GLN A 82 13.60 -5.27 6.04
CA GLN A 82 13.80 -4.66 7.38
C GLN A 82 14.47 -3.26 7.35
N MET A 83 14.44 -2.59 6.19
CA MET A 83 15.14 -1.31 5.92
C MET A 83 14.51 -0.10 6.64
N GLN A 84 13.60 -0.35 7.58
CA GLN A 84 12.99 0.72 8.38
C GLN A 84 13.99 1.36 9.36
N ALA A 85 15.13 0.73 9.64
CA ALA A 85 16.08 1.18 10.66
C ALA A 85 17.09 2.26 10.21
N SER A 86 17.04 2.79 8.98
CA SER A 86 17.95 3.87 8.57
C SER A 86 17.38 5.26 8.90
N GLN A 87 18.11 6.06 9.67
CA GLN A 87 17.74 7.42 10.10
C GLN A 87 17.56 8.45 8.95
N ASN A 88 17.84 8.09 7.69
CA ASN A 88 17.71 8.97 6.53
C ASN A 88 16.58 8.55 5.58
N HIS A 89 15.34 8.90 5.90
CA HIS A 89 14.17 8.67 5.04
C HIS A 89 14.32 9.28 3.63
N SER A 90 15.07 10.38 3.49
CA SER A 90 15.37 11.01 2.20
C SER A 90 16.18 10.08 1.29
N GLN A 91 17.27 9.51 1.80
CA GLN A 91 18.11 8.57 1.05
C GLN A 91 17.34 7.30 0.69
N LEU A 92 16.57 6.76 1.65
CA LEU A 92 15.73 5.59 1.39
C LEU A 92 14.69 5.85 0.30
N SER A 93 14.05 7.03 0.31
CA SER A 93 13.09 7.40 -0.74
C SER A 93 13.75 7.51 -2.10
N LYS A 94 15.00 7.98 -2.17
CA LYS A 94 15.78 8.02 -3.41
C LYS A 94 16.07 6.62 -3.95
N VAL A 95 16.64 5.74 -3.12
CA VAL A 95 16.94 4.34 -3.50
C VAL A 95 15.67 3.59 -3.92
N LEU A 96 14.57 3.77 -3.19
CA LEU A 96 13.29 3.17 -3.53
C LEU A 96 12.71 3.77 -4.83
N GLY A 97 12.88 5.07 -5.06
CA GLY A 97 12.48 5.72 -6.32
C GLY A 97 13.19 5.12 -7.53
N ASP A 98 14.51 4.95 -7.43
CA ASP A 98 15.32 4.37 -8.51
C ASP A 98 14.92 2.91 -8.80
N ALA A 99 14.75 2.10 -7.76
CA ALA A 99 14.30 0.72 -7.88
C ALA A 99 12.85 0.61 -8.39
N TRP A 100 11.97 1.56 -8.03
CA TRP A 100 10.63 1.62 -8.62
C TRP A 100 10.71 1.95 -10.10
N ASN A 101 11.55 2.89 -10.52
CA ASN A 101 11.65 3.28 -11.92
C ASN A 101 12.11 2.12 -12.81
N THR A 102 13.00 1.26 -12.32
CA THR A 102 13.46 0.04 -13.02
C THR A 102 12.57 -1.19 -12.78
N LEU A 103 11.55 -1.09 -11.93
CA LEU A 103 10.63 -2.19 -11.66
C LEU A 103 9.87 -2.56 -12.95
N ASP A 104 9.77 -3.87 -13.18
CA ASP A 104 9.06 -4.42 -14.34
C ASP A 104 7.62 -3.86 -14.44
N PRO A 105 7.18 -3.44 -15.65
CA PRO A 105 5.88 -2.80 -15.84
C PRO A 105 4.69 -3.63 -15.37
N ARG A 106 4.76 -4.97 -15.45
CA ARG A 106 3.70 -5.87 -14.99
C ARG A 106 3.60 -5.85 -13.47
N LYS A 107 4.74 -5.83 -12.77
CA LYS A 107 4.76 -5.65 -11.31
C LYS A 107 4.23 -4.27 -10.92
N LYS A 108 4.60 -3.21 -11.64
CA LYS A 108 4.04 -1.86 -11.40
C LYS A 108 2.52 -1.84 -11.55
N GLU A 109 2.00 -2.48 -12.60
CA GLU A 109 0.56 -2.53 -12.88
C GLU A 109 -0.22 -3.15 -11.74
N CYS A 110 0.31 -4.23 -11.18
CA CYS A 110 -0.17 -4.82 -9.95
C CYS A 110 -0.34 -3.85 -8.79
N TYR A 111 0.71 -3.07 -8.49
CA TYR A 111 0.63 -2.07 -7.43
C TYR A 111 -0.32 -0.91 -7.76
N LYS A 112 -0.56 -0.60 -9.04
CA LYS A 112 -1.60 0.36 -9.44
C LYS A 112 -2.99 -0.17 -9.13
N GLN A 113 -3.28 -1.43 -9.45
CA GLN A 113 -4.57 -2.02 -9.15
C GLN A 113 -4.81 -2.08 -7.64
N ILE A 114 -3.80 -2.47 -6.85
CA ILE A 114 -3.89 -2.44 -5.38
C ILE A 114 -4.16 -1.03 -4.86
N ALA A 115 -3.43 -0.02 -5.36
CA ALA A 115 -3.64 1.37 -4.96
C ALA A 115 -5.03 1.89 -5.35
N PHE A 116 -5.56 1.47 -6.50
CA PHE A 116 -6.93 1.76 -6.89
C PHE A 116 -7.93 1.18 -5.88
N TRP A 117 -7.78 -0.09 -5.49
CA TRP A 117 -8.66 -0.68 -4.49
C TRP A 117 -8.56 0.00 -3.13
N LEU A 118 -7.36 0.31 -2.67
CA LEU A 118 -7.17 1.10 -1.45
C LEU A 118 -7.85 2.46 -1.53
N HIS A 119 -7.82 3.11 -2.70
CA HIS A 119 -8.55 4.36 -2.90
C HIS A 119 -10.06 4.17 -2.83
N VAL A 120 -10.61 3.14 -3.49
CA VAL A 120 -12.05 2.82 -3.43
C VAL A 120 -12.50 2.56 -2.00
N MET A 121 -11.76 1.72 -1.25
CA MET A 121 -12.08 1.42 0.15
C MET A 121 -11.96 2.66 1.03
N HIS A 122 -10.98 3.53 0.77
CA HIS A 122 -10.84 4.78 1.51
C HIS A 122 -12.02 5.74 1.26
N VAL A 123 -12.46 5.87 0.01
CA VAL A 123 -13.61 6.73 -0.34
C VAL A 123 -14.89 6.19 0.29
N TRP A 124 -15.02 4.87 0.38
CA TRP A 124 -16.14 4.25 1.08
C TRP A 124 -16.10 4.55 2.58
N GLU A 125 -14.97 4.30 3.25
CA GLU A 125 -14.85 4.52 4.70
C GLU A 125 -14.94 6.01 5.07
N PHE A 126 -14.43 6.90 4.21
CA PHE A 126 -14.37 8.34 4.44
C PHE A 126 -15.00 9.12 3.27
N PRO A 127 -16.34 9.11 3.12
CA PRO A 127 -17.03 9.75 2.00
C PRO A 127 -16.86 11.27 1.98
N ASP A 128 -16.74 11.89 3.17
CA ASP A 128 -16.56 13.35 3.32
C ASP A 128 -15.08 13.79 3.23
N TYR A 129 -14.16 12.85 2.99
CA TYR A 129 -12.74 13.18 2.91
C TYR A 129 -12.45 14.10 1.73
N LYS A 130 -11.84 15.26 2.03
CA LYS A 130 -11.32 16.18 1.01
C LYS A 130 -9.84 16.45 1.24
N TYR A 131 -9.06 16.33 0.17
CA TYR A 131 -7.64 16.69 0.21
C TYR A 131 -7.48 18.22 0.29
N CYS A 132 -7.16 18.70 1.50
CA CYS A 132 -6.86 20.10 1.76
C CYS A 132 -5.34 20.23 2.07
N PRO A 133 -4.50 20.62 1.08
CA PRO A 133 -3.08 20.84 1.32
C PRO A 133 -2.91 22.00 2.31
N GLN A 134 -2.32 21.72 3.47
CA GLN A 134 -1.94 22.75 4.43
C GLN A 134 -0.62 23.37 3.96
N LYS A 135 -0.62 24.69 3.77
CA LYS A 135 0.61 25.44 3.55
C LYS A 135 1.35 25.43 4.88
N LYS A 136 2.53 24.81 4.93
CA LYS A 136 3.41 24.97 6.09
C LYS A 136 3.85 26.43 6.13
N GLU A 137 3.60 27.12 7.23
CA GLU A 137 4.25 28.40 7.49
C GLU A 137 5.76 28.13 7.50
N LYS A 138 6.48 28.85 6.64
CA LYS A 138 7.93 28.85 6.70
C LYS A 138 8.27 29.65 7.95
N ASN A 139 8.57 28.98 9.07
CA ASN A 139 9.33 29.65 10.12
C ASN A 139 10.64 30.07 9.48
N GLN A 140 10.78 31.38 9.27
CA GLN A 140 12.03 32.03 8.93
C GLN A 140 12.85 32.02 10.21
N ASP A 141 13.78 31.08 10.32
CA ASP A 141 14.92 31.19 11.22
C ASP A 141 16.07 31.88 10.47
#